data_AF-A0AAV4I2J2-F1
#
_entry.id   AF-A0AAV4I2J2-F1
#
_cell.length_a   1.000
_cell.length_b   1.000
_cell.length_c   1.000
_cell.angle_alpha   90.00
_cell.angle_beta   90.00
_cell.angle_gamma   90.00
#
_symmetry.space_group_name_H-M   'P 1'
#
loop_
_entity.id
_entity.type
_entity.pdbx_description
1 polymer ?
#
loop_
_entity_poly.entity_id
_entity_poly.type
_entity_poly.pdbx_seq_one_letter_code
_entity_poly.pdbx_strand_id
1 'polypeptide(L)'
;MEHMDIDLLGISQTHGPDAGDFRTQSLKSQDNYKVIYSGGEQHRHGEAMILNDKMSKALKDHNTFSERIICAKFTKQHHDTLLIQAKYLLQEAISEKSGILSNGVNINNIRYADDTVILAESEEQLQAVLDRIADKCKEYGMEINAKKTKTMHIGRDTKTLTITVGNAVLEQVSKY
;
A
#
# COMPACT_ATOMS: atom_id res chain seq x y z
N MET A 1 22.82 -3.06 -5.19
CA MET A 1 22.01 -2.94 -6.42
C MET A 1 22.77 -3.42 -7.65
N GLU A 2 24.08 -3.15 -7.78
CA GLU A 2 24.88 -3.59 -8.94
C GLU A 2 24.91 -5.10 -9.19
N HIS A 3 25.16 -5.92 -8.16
CA HIS A 3 25.17 -7.39 -8.31
C HIS A 3 23.82 -8.00 -8.68
N MET A 4 22.73 -7.23 -8.58
CA MET A 4 21.38 -7.65 -8.92
C MET A 4 20.84 -7.00 -10.19
N ASP A 5 21.64 -6.15 -10.85
CA ASP A 5 21.25 -5.37 -12.04
C ASP A 5 19.95 -4.56 -11.83
N ILE A 6 19.83 -3.90 -10.67
CA ILE A 6 18.65 -3.09 -10.31
C ILE A 6 18.95 -1.60 -10.52
N ASP A 7 18.19 -0.95 -11.40
CA ASP A 7 18.30 0.49 -11.69
C ASP A 7 17.56 1.37 -10.66
N LEU A 8 16.46 0.87 -10.11
CA LEU A 8 15.59 1.57 -9.16
C LEU A 8 15.03 0.58 -8.14
N LEU A 9 15.12 0.94 -6.86
CA LEU A 9 14.59 0.13 -5.76
C LEU A 9 13.62 0.96 -4.92
N GLY A 10 12.41 0.45 -4.73
CA GLY A 10 11.46 0.98 -3.77
C GLY A 10 11.56 0.26 -2.42
N ILE A 11 11.62 1.03 -1.34
CA ILE A 11 11.61 0.55 0.04
C ILE A 11 10.43 1.15 0.77
N SER A 12 9.64 0.31 1.42
CA SER A 12 8.56 0.73 2.31
C SER A 12 8.93 0.48 3.77
N GLN A 13 8.28 1.18 4.70
CA GLN A 13 8.52 1.12 6.14
C GLN A 13 9.93 1.54 6.56
N THR A 14 10.40 2.68 6.04
CA THR A 14 11.71 3.23 6.42
C THR A 14 11.73 3.82 7.83
N HIS A 15 10.56 4.21 8.37
CA HIS A 15 10.41 4.85 9.68
C HIS A 15 11.28 6.11 9.87
N GLY A 16 11.66 6.75 8.76
CA GLY A 16 12.50 7.94 8.76
C GLY A 16 11.75 9.18 9.24
N PRO A 17 12.45 10.15 9.85
CA PRO A 17 11.90 11.47 10.10
C PRO A 17 11.80 12.26 8.78
N ASP A 18 10.74 13.06 8.65
CA ASP A 18 10.55 14.04 7.58
C ASP A 18 10.58 13.50 6.14
N ALA A 19 10.58 14.40 5.16
CA ALA A 19 10.68 14.08 3.74
C ALA A 19 11.81 14.88 3.08
N GLY A 20 12.46 14.29 2.09
CA GLY A 20 13.55 14.93 1.38
C GLY A 20 14.30 13.98 0.44
N ASP A 21 15.49 14.39 0.03
CA ASP A 21 16.41 13.54 -0.71
C ASP A 21 17.87 13.80 -0.33
N PHE A 22 18.69 12.75 -0.45
CA PHE A 22 20.13 12.83 -0.27
C PHE A 22 20.86 11.90 -1.22
N ARG A 23 22.18 12.06 -1.32
CA ARG A 23 23.05 11.11 -2.02
C ARG A 23 23.88 10.31 -1.03
N THR A 24 23.98 9.00 -1.24
CA THR A 24 24.84 8.15 -0.44
C THR A 24 26.29 8.44 -0.76
N GLN A 25 27.12 8.64 0.26
CA GLN A 25 28.57 8.60 0.13
C GLN A 25 29.07 7.29 0.72
N SER A 26 29.29 6.29 -0.13
CA SER A 26 29.93 5.05 0.30
C SER A 26 31.42 5.31 0.50
N LEU A 27 31.93 5.11 1.72
CA LEU A 27 33.37 5.20 2.02
C LEU A 27 34.14 3.95 1.56
N LYS A 28 33.44 2.90 1.11
CA LYS A 28 34.01 1.59 0.75
C LYS A 28 33.72 1.14 -0.69
N SER A 29 32.79 1.79 -1.39
CA SER A 29 32.52 1.56 -2.82
C SER A 29 32.41 2.90 -3.55
N GLN A 30 32.62 2.92 -4.86
CA GLN A 30 32.40 4.12 -5.67
C GLN A 30 30.91 4.39 -5.93
N ASP A 31 30.02 3.55 -5.39
CA ASP A 31 28.61 3.59 -5.70
C ASP A 31 27.97 4.83 -5.09
N ASN A 32 27.26 5.58 -5.95
CA ASN A 32 26.53 6.77 -5.58
C ASN A 32 25.06 6.57 -5.93
N TYR A 33 24.23 6.47 -4.90
CA TYR A 33 22.79 6.35 -5.04
C TYR A 33 22.12 7.66 -4.62
N LYS A 34 21.10 8.08 -5.37
CA LYS A 34 20.17 9.11 -4.92
C LYS A 34 19.04 8.42 -4.16
N VAL A 35 18.80 8.85 -2.93
CA VAL A 35 17.70 8.38 -2.09
C VAL A 35 16.70 9.50 -1.96
N ILE A 36 15.47 9.27 -2.42
CA ILE A 36 14.32 10.12 -2.14
C ILE A 36 13.54 9.42 -1.04
N TYR A 37 13.16 10.12 0.02
CA TYR A 37 12.45 9.52 1.14
C TYR A 37 11.29 10.40 1.59
N SER A 38 10.28 9.73 2.13
CA SER A 38 9.19 10.37 2.84
C SER A 38 8.95 9.63 4.13
N GLY A 39 8.75 10.36 5.20
CA GLY A 39 8.47 9.86 6.54
C GLY A 39 7.89 11.01 7.37
N GLY A 40 7.76 10.81 8.67
CA GLY A 40 7.19 11.83 9.56
C GLY A 40 7.57 11.64 11.01
N GLU A 41 7.29 12.65 11.83
CA GLU A 41 7.78 12.79 13.20
C GLU A 41 7.42 11.62 14.12
N GLN A 42 6.36 10.89 13.79
CA GLN A 42 5.88 9.76 14.57
C GLN A 42 6.68 8.47 14.34
N HIS A 43 7.63 8.45 13.39
CA HIS A 43 8.48 7.29 13.05
C HIS A 43 7.70 5.98 12.83
N ARG A 44 6.45 6.06 12.36
CA ARG A 44 5.55 4.91 12.18
C ARG A 44 5.41 4.49 10.72
N HIS A 45 5.67 5.41 9.79
CA HIS A 45 5.57 5.18 8.36
C HIS A 45 6.83 5.69 7.65
N GLY A 46 6.94 5.38 6.37
CA GLY A 46 7.96 5.97 5.54
C GLY A 46 8.26 5.14 4.30
N GLU A 47 8.48 5.82 3.20
CA GLU A 47 8.88 5.26 1.92
C GLU A 47 10.25 5.80 1.53
N ALA A 48 10.97 5.05 0.71
CA ALA A 48 12.14 5.54 0.00
C ALA A 48 12.23 4.96 -1.40
N MET A 49 12.68 5.78 -2.34
CA MET A 49 13.12 5.38 -3.66
C MET A 49 14.63 5.54 -3.74
N ILE A 50 15.33 4.44 -4.01
CA ILE A 50 16.78 4.42 -4.23
C ILE A 50 17.02 4.31 -5.74
N LEU A 51 17.77 5.28 -6.27
CA LEU A 51 18.11 5.40 -7.68
C LEU A 51 19.61 5.25 -7.85
N ASN A 52 20.05 4.47 -8.84
CA ASN A 52 21.43 4.52 -9.28
C ASN A 52 21.73 5.84 -10.03
N ASP A 53 23.00 6.07 -10.38
CA ASP A 53 23.43 7.33 -10.98
C ASP A 53 22.76 7.61 -12.35
N LYS A 54 22.56 6.57 -13.16
CA LYS A 54 21.85 6.65 -14.45
C LYS A 54 20.40 7.11 -14.27
N MET A 55 19.65 6.47 -13.37
CA MET A 55 18.26 6.85 -13.07
C MET A 55 18.18 8.22 -12.40
N SER A 56 19.13 8.56 -11.53
CA SER A 56 19.19 9.87 -10.90
C SER A 56 19.38 11.00 -11.91
N LYS A 57 20.11 10.78 -13.02
CA LYS A 57 20.27 11.77 -14.10
C LYS A 57 19.01 11.92 -14.94
N ALA A 58 18.20 10.85 -15.06
CA ALA A 58 16.93 10.87 -15.77
C ALA A 58 15.78 11.47 -14.94
N LEU A 59 15.96 11.63 -13.62
CA LEU A 59 14.98 12.22 -12.72
C LEU A 59 14.82 13.72 -13.02
N LYS A 60 13.63 14.10 -13.45
CA LYS A 60 13.24 15.48 -13.75
C LYS A 60 12.75 16.21 -12.50
N ASP A 61 11.91 15.53 -11.73
CA ASP A 61 11.25 16.09 -10.54
C ASP A 61 10.79 14.96 -9.62
N HIS A 62 10.69 15.23 -8.32
CA HIS A 62 10.12 14.31 -7.35
C HIS A 62 9.35 15.08 -6.28
N ASN A 63 8.28 14.47 -5.78
CA ASN A 63 7.50 15.06 -4.69
C ASN A 63 6.96 13.98 -3.76
N THR A 64 6.82 14.33 -2.49
CA THR A 64 6.25 13.46 -1.46
C THR A 64 4.88 14.00 -1.10
N PHE A 65 3.84 13.21 -1.33
CA PHE A 65 2.46 13.63 -1.06
C PHE A 65 2.01 13.33 0.37
N SER A 66 2.61 12.30 0.97
CA SER A 66 2.43 11.92 2.38
C SER A 66 3.59 11.00 2.79
N GLU A 67 3.67 10.62 4.07
CA GLU A 67 4.63 9.63 4.61
C GLU A 67 4.60 8.26 3.90
N ARG A 68 3.70 8.06 2.92
CA ARG A 68 3.44 6.80 2.23
C ARG A 68 3.50 6.87 0.72
N ILE A 69 3.65 8.05 0.13
CA ILE A 69 3.56 8.24 -1.32
C ILE A 69 4.71 9.11 -1.78
N ILE A 70 5.57 8.53 -2.61
CA ILE A 70 6.63 9.21 -3.34
C ILE A 70 6.28 9.15 -4.83
N CYS A 71 6.32 10.30 -5.48
CA CYS A 71 6.21 10.41 -6.93
C CYS A 71 7.52 10.90 -7.50
N ALA A 72 8.01 10.23 -8.55
CA ALA A 72 9.22 10.58 -9.26
C ALA A 72 8.94 10.62 -10.77
N LYS A 73 9.23 11.75 -11.40
CA LYS A 73 9.06 11.95 -12.83
C LYS A 73 10.41 11.82 -13.52
N PHE A 74 10.48 10.94 -14.50
CA PHE A 74 11.68 10.68 -15.29
C PHE A 74 11.46 11.14 -16.73
N THR A 75 12.43 11.82 -17.32
CA THR A 75 12.38 12.16 -18.75
C THR A 75 13.12 11.11 -19.57
N LYS A 76 12.48 10.59 -20.61
CA LYS A 76 13.13 9.84 -21.70
C LYS A 76 13.03 10.65 -23.00
N GLN A 77 13.88 10.31 -23.97
CA GLN A 77 14.00 11.01 -25.27
C GLN A 77 12.66 11.31 -25.97
N HIS A 78 11.63 10.47 -25.78
CA HIS A 78 10.34 10.63 -26.46
C HIS A 78 9.15 10.84 -25.54
N HIS A 79 9.19 10.41 -24.27
CA HIS A 79 8.08 10.55 -23.31
C HIS A 79 8.59 10.72 -21.87
N ASP A 80 7.87 11.52 -21.07
CA ASP A 80 8.04 11.57 -19.62
C ASP A 80 7.34 10.36 -18.98
N THR A 81 7.99 9.69 -18.03
CA THR A 81 7.43 8.58 -17.24
C THR A 81 7.25 9.03 -15.79
N LEU A 82 6.04 8.93 -15.24
CA LEU A 82 5.78 9.15 -13.83
C LEU A 82 5.76 7.80 -13.09
N LEU A 83 6.55 7.68 -12.04
CA LEU A 83 6.56 6.52 -11.16
C LEU A 83 6.03 6.94 -9.79
N ILE A 84 5.05 6.19 -9.29
CA ILE A 84 4.45 6.40 -7.98
C ILE A 84 4.78 5.19 -7.13
N GLN A 85 5.53 5.41 -6.05
CA GLN A 85 5.72 4.43 -5.02
C GLN A 85 4.78 4.75 -3.87
N ALA A 86 3.88 3.83 -3.59
CA ALA A 86 2.91 3.98 -2.52
C ALA A 86 2.83 2.72 -1.67
N LYS A 87 2.74 2.90 -0.34
CA LYS A 87 2.41 1.79 0.56
C LYS A 87 0.91 1.71 0.80
N TYR A 88 0.43 0.48 0.73
CA TYR A 88 -0.99 0.17 0.75
C TYR A 88 -1.57 0.11 2.18
N LEU A 89 -2.63 0.87 2.42
CA LEU A 89 -3.37 1.03 3.69
C LEU A 89 -3.88 -0.28 4.32
N LEU A 90 -4.40 -1.19 3.49
CA LEU A 90 -4.94 -2.48 3.91
C LEU A 90 -3.92 -3.34 4.68
N GLN A 91 -2.61 -3.21 4.44
CA GLN A 91 -1.62 -3.97 5.20
C GLN A 91 -1.60 -3.58 6.69
N GLU A 92 -1.97 -2.34 7.01
CA GLU A 92 -1.98 -1.84 8.39
C GLU A 92 -3.34 -2.01 9.07
N ALA A 93 -4.42 -2.10 8.29
CA ALA A 93 -5.76 -2.27 8.79
C ALA A 93 -6.12 -3.75 9.06
N ILE A 94 -5.55 -4.68 8.28
CA ILE A 94 -5.84 -6.11 8.39
C ILE A 94 -4.95 -6.74 9.47
N SER A 95 -5.58 -7.31 10.50
CA SER A 95 -4.88 -7.98 11.61
C SER A 95 -4.54 -9.43 11.28
N GLU A 96 -3.40 -9.91 11.80
CA GLU A 96 -2.98 -11.33 11.72
C GLU A 96 -3.98 -12.32 12.34
N LYS A 97 -4.90 -11.86 13.19
CA LYS A 97 -5.93 -12.70 13.82
C LYS A 97 -7.25 -12.76 13.04
N SER A 98 -7.35 -12.01 11.95
CA SER A 98 -8.51 -11.98 11.06
C SER A 98 -8.18 -12.79 9.81
N GLY A 99 -9.12 -13.54 9.25
CA GLY A 99 -8.88 -14.38 8.06
C GLY A 99 -9.52 -15.75 8.16
N ILE A 100 -9.17 -16.64 7.24
CA ILE A 100 -9.61 -18.04 7.18
C ILE A 100 -8.38 -18.93 7.40
N LEU A 101 -8.45 -19.87 8.35
CA LEU A 101 -7.36 -20.82 8.58
C LEU A 101 -7.41 -21.96 7.55
N SER A 102 -6.34 -22.14 6.78
CA SER A 102 -6.17 -23.23 5.81
C SER A 102 -4.82 -23.92 5.99
N ASN A 103 -4.82 -25.21 6.35
CA ASN A 103 -3.61 -26.01 6.60
C ASN A 103 -2.61 -25.35 7.57
N GLY A 104 -3.11 -24.64 8.59
CA GLY A 104 -2.26 -23.92 9.55
C GLY A 104 -1.76 -22.55 9.06
N VAL A 105 -2.12 -22.13 7.84
CA VAL A 105 -1.82 -20.80 7.28
C VAL A 105 -3.08 -19.94 7.34
N ASN A 106 -2.98 -18.75 7.92
CA ASN A 106 -4.10 -17.80 7.93
C ASN A 106 -4.12 -17.00 6.61
N ILE A 107 -5.20 -17.10 5.85
CA ILE A 107 -5.43 -16.35 4.60
C ILE A 107 -6.47 -15.27 4.88
N ASN A 108 -6.05 -14.01 4.86
CA ASN A 108 -6.91 -12.90 5.28
C ASN A 108 -7.25 -11.89 4.18
N ASN A 109 -6.51 -11.92 3.07
CA ASN A 109 -6.78 -11.03 1.94
C ASN A 109 -6.22 -11.56 0.59
N ILE A 110 -6.85 -11.11 -0.50
CA ILE A 110 -6.36 -11.28 -1.88
C ILE A 110 -6.26 -9.89 -2.50
N ARG A 111 -5.11 -9.54 -3.10
CA ARG A 111 -4.86 -8.21 -3.68
C ARG A 111 -4.78 -8.29 -5.20
N TYR A 112 -5.54 -7.44 -5.87
CA TYR A 112 -5.37 -7.08 -7.28
C TYR A 112 -4.87 -5.63 -7.36
N ALA A 113 -4.49 -5.15 -8.55
CA ALA A 113 -3.88 -3.82 -8.72
C ALA A 113 -4.77 -2.69 -8.17
N ASP A 114 -6.09 -2.79 -8.37
CA ASP A 114 -7.06 -1.78 -7.92
C ASP A 114 -8.09 -2.31 -6.90
N ASP A 115 -8.29 -3.63 -6.85
CA ASP A 115 -9.30 -4.27 -6.00
C ASP A 115 -8.66 -5.06 -4.86
N THR A 116 -9.32 -5.13 -3.71
CA THR A 116 -8.95 -6.04 -2.62
C THR A 116 -10.15 -6.82 -2.13
N VAL A 117 -9.93 -8.11 -1.91
CA VAL A 117 -10.87 -8.99 -1.23
C VAL A 117 -10.37 -9.23 0.20
N ILE A 118 -11.23 -8.99 1.19
CA ILE A 118 -10.99 -9.35 2.59
C ILE A 118 -11.76 -10.63 2.92
N LEU A 119 -11.16 -11.49 3.74
CA LEU A 119 -11.72 -12.78 4.14
C LEU A 119 -11.81 -12.85 5.66
N ALA A 120 -12.88 -13.46 6.16
CA ALA A 120 -13.09 -13.69 7.58
C ALA A 120 -13.98 -14.92 7.78
N GLU A 121 -13.83 -15.60 8.92
CA GLU A 121 -14.63 -16.79 9.28
C GLU A 121 -16.03 -16.43 9.79
N SER A 122 -16.23 -15.18 10.23
CA SER A 122 -17.52 -14.71 10.74
C SER A 122 -17.88 -13.31 10.23
N GLU A 123 -19.17 -13.00 10.29
CA GLU A 123 -19.72 -11.70 9.91
C GLU A 123 -19.19 -10.59 10.83
N GLU A 124 -19.07 -10.87 12.12
CA GLU A 124 -18.54 -9.95 13.13
C GLU A 124 -17.06 -9.65 12.88
N GLN A 125 -16.28 -10.66 12.52
CA GLN A 125 -14.88 -10.48 12.15
C GLN A 125 -14.76 -9.65 10.85
N LEU A 126 -15.60 -9.93 9.86
CA LEU A 126 -15.63 -9.20 8.60
C LEU A 126 -15.94 -7.71 8.83
N GLN A 127 -16.98 -7.41 9.63
CA GLN A 127 -17.34 -6.04 10.01
C GLN A 127 -16.19 -5.36 10.77
N ALA A 128 -15.61 -6.02 11.77
CA ALA A 128 -14.52 -5.45 12.55
C ALA A 128 -13.26 -5.15 11.73
N VAL A 129 -12.96 -5.95 10.70
CA VAL A 129 -11.86 -5.66 9.76
C VAL A 129 -12.24 -4.48 8.88
N LEU A 130 -13.45 -4.45 8.34
CA LEU A 130 -13.94 -3.38 7.48
C LEU A 130 -13.97 -2.02 8.20
N ASP A 131 -14.35 -1.98 9.47
CA ASP A 131 -14.35 -0.76 10.30
C ASP A 131 -12.93 -0.21 10.47
N ARG A 132 -11.96 -1.09 10.76
CA ARG A 132 -10.54 -0.72 10.84
C ARG A 132 -10.01 -0.17 9.52
N ILE A 133 -10.42 -0.75 8.41
CA ILE A 133 -10.07 -0.25 7.07
C ILE A 133 -10.70 1.12 6.86
N ALA A 134 -11.97 1.29 7.19
CA ALA A 134 -12.68 2.56 7.02
C ALA A 134 -12.05 3.68 7.88
N ASP A 135 -11.69 3.39 9.12
CA ASP A 135 -11.04 4.36 10.00
C ASP A 135 -9.63 4.73 9.53
N LYS A 136 -8.87 3.73 9.06
CA LYS A 136 -7.58 4.01 8.42
C LYS A 136 -7.76 4.84 7.14
N CYS A 137 -8.75 4.53 6.30
CA CYS A 137 -9.06 5.35 5.11
C CYS A 137 -9.27 6.82 5.49
N LYS A 138 -10.09 7.09 6.52
CA LYS A 138 -10.32 8.46 7.00
C LYS A 138 -9.04 9.14 7.47
N GLU A 139 -8.16 8.44 8.20
CA GLU A 139 -6.86 8.96 8.64
C GLU A 139 -6.00 9.44 7.46
N TYR A 140 -6.09 8.76 6.30
CA TYR A 140 -5.37 9.15 5.08
C TYR A 140 -6.19 10.01 4.11
N GLY A 141 -7.32 10.58 4.54
CA GLY A 141 -8.18 11.41 3.68
C GLY A 141 -8.86 10.63 2.54
N MET A 142 -8.99 9.32 2.68
CA MET A 142 -9.65 8.42 1.74
C MET A 142 -11.02 7.99 2.27
N GLU A 143 -11.90 7.55 1.36
CA GLU A 143 -13.21 7.01 1.70
C GLU A 143 -13.46 5.70 0.95
N ILE A 144 -14.12 4.74 1.63
CA ILE A 144 -14.57 3.51 0.99
C ILE A 144 -15.83 3.82 0.17
N ASN A 145 -15.80 3.51 -1.12
CA ASN A 145 -16.97 3.67 -1.98
C ASN A 145 -17.96 2.50 -1.77
N ALA A 146 -18.90 2.67 -0.85
CA ALA A 146 -19.92 1.66 -0.52
C ALA A 146 -20.72 1.15 -1.73
N LYS A 147 -20.88 1.94 -2.81
CA LYS A 147 -21.56 1.49 -4.03
C LYS A 147 -20.74 0.49 -4.84
N LYS A 148 -19.41 0.60 -4.78
CA LYS A 148 -18.47 -0.31 -5.47
C LYS A 148 -18.07 -1.51 -4.60
N THR A 149 -18.18 -1.40 -3.28
CA THR A 149 -17.86 -2.50 -2.37
C THR A 149 -19.05 -3.45 -2.22
N LYS A 150 -18.82 -4.76 -2.38
CA LYS A 150 -19.83 -5.81 -2.19
C LYS A 150 -19.38 -6.82 -1.13
N THR A 151 -20.34 -7.51 -0.52
CA THR A 151 -20.09 -8.66 0.36
C THR A 151 -20.57 -9.96 -0.29
N MET A 152 -19.98 -11.08 0.12
CA MET A 152 -20.35 -12.40 -0.37
C MET A 152 -20.22 -13.41 0.77
N HIS A 153 -21.23 -14.26 0.92
CA HIS A 153 -21.17 -15.42 1.80
C HIS A 153 -20.74 -16.63 0.99
N ILE A 154 -19.67 -17.31 1.42
CA ILE A 154 -19.18 -18.54 0.80
C ILE A 154 -19.40 -19.68 1.81
N GLY A 155 -20.46 -20.43 1.62
CA GLY A 155 -20.86 -21.52 2.50
C GLY A 155 -21.86 -22.45 1.81
N ARG A 156 -22.18 -23.58 2.45
CA ARG A 156 -23.20 -24.51 1.95
C ARG A 156 -24.62 -24.01 2.23
N ASP A 157 -24.76 -23.11 3.18
CA ASP A 157 -25.98 -22.47 3.62
C ASP A 157 -26.16 -21.08 2.99
N THR A 158 -27.41 -20.70 2.82
CA THR A 158 -27.80 -19.35 2.43
C THR A 158 -27.85 -18.48 3.67
N LYS A 159 -26.77 -17.73 3.94
CA LYS A 159 -26.71 -16.74 5.02
C LYS A 159 -26.77 -15.32 4.43
N THR A 160 -27.67 -14.51 4.99
CA THR A 160 -27.69 -13.06 4.74
C THR A 160 -26.72 -12.39 5.68
N LEU A 161 -25.80 -11.60 5.13
CA LEU A 161 -24.84 -10.79 5.85
C LEU A 161 -25.33 -9.35 5.87
N THR A 162 -25.28 -8.69 7.02
CA THR A 162 -25.58 -7.27 7.18
C THR A 162 -24.29 -6.54 7.53
N ILE A 163 -23.51 -6.22 6.50
CA ILE A 163 -22.23 -5.50 6.65
C ILE A 163 -22.43 -4.04 6.27
N THR A 164 -21.82 -3.13 7.04
CA THR A 164 -21.98 -1.68 6.88
C THR A 164 -20.65 -0.95 6.75
N VAL A 165 -20.67 0.19 6.06
CA VAL A 165 -19.61 1.18 6.03
C VAL A 165 -20.23 2.55 6.30
N GLY A 166 -19.90 3.14 7.45
CA GLY A 166 -20.60 4.34 7.91
C GLY A 166 -22.09 4.05 8.09
N ASN A 167 -22.95 4.77 7.37
CA ASN A 167 -24.40 4.58 7.41
C ASN A 167 -24.94 3.72 6.26
N ALA A 168 -24.08 3.20 5.39
CA ALA A 168 -24.49 2.43 4.22
C ALA A 168 -24.36 0.92 4.47
N VAL A 169 -25.43 0.17 4.18
CA VAL A 169 -25.38 -1.30 4.09
C VAL A 169 -24.77 -1.69 2.75
N LEU A 170 -23.77 -2.57 2.76
CA LEU A 170 -23.14 -3.06 1.55
C LEU A 170 -24.05 -4.06 0.83
N GLU A 171 -24.03 -4.01 -0.50
CA GLU A 171 -24.77 -4.98 -1.31
C GLU A 171 -24.13 -6.37 -1.20
N GLN A 172 -24.92 -7.36 -0.81
CA GLN A 172 -24.52 -8.76 -0.84
C GLN A 172 -24.78 -9.35 -2.23
N VAL A 173 -23.75 -9.97 -2.82
CA VAL A 173 -23.82 -10.65 -4.10
C VAL A 173 -23.57 -12.14 -3.94
N SER A 174 -24.13 -12.95 -4.83
CA SER A 174 -23.91 -14.41 -4.89
C SER A 174 -22.83 -14.82 -5.90
N LYS A 175 -22.42 -13.88 -6.77
CA LYS A 175 -21.34 -14.04 -7.76
C LYS A 175 -20.80 -12.66 -8.17
N TYR A 176 -19.53 -12.62 -8.58
CA TYR A 176 -18.91 -11.48 -9.27
C TYR A 176 -18.86 -11.73 -10.78
#